data_AF-A0A9E4BZH2-F1
#
_entry.id   AF-A0A9E4BZH2-F1
#
_cell.length_a   1.000
_cell.length_b   1.000
_cell.length_c   1.000
_cell.angle_alpha   90.00
_cell.angle_beta   90.00
_cell.angle_gamma   90.00
#
_symmetry.space_group_name_H-M   'P 1'
#
loop_
_entity.id
_entity.type
_entity.pdbx_description
1 polymer ?
#
loop_
_entity_poly.entity_id
_entity_poly.type
_entity_poly.pdbx_seq_one_letter_code
_entity_poly.pdbx_strand_id
1 'polypeptide(L)'
;MIANLATQLDPDSDVPDYCIHESRLHIENITEKGCCLVIDDAGEIFQEYINNLSLPSKGQSRFGYAFVKWVHDHQWNPSKVDRVQVTKKGNSYKEFPNHDELSSFDPSDRKFIAVANAHPEKPPILQATDSKWWGWNDALAEVGITVHFLCREYIEAKYAEKIGG
;
A
#
# COMPACT_ATOMS: atom_id res chain seq x y z
N MET A 1 -4.80 5.76 7.61
CA MET A 1 -4.75 5.09 6.28
C MET A 1 -3.45 4.32 6.13
N ILE A 2 -3.42 3.26 5.34
CA ILE A 2 -2.22 2.48 5.02
C ILE A 2 -1.88 2.72 3.55
N ALA A 3 -0.61 2.70 3.18
CA ALA A 3 -0.19 3.10 1.83
C ALA A 3 0.65 1.99 1.17
N ASN A 4 0.08 1.20 0.26
CA ASN A 4 0.86 0.33 -0.63
C ASN A 4 1.13 1.09 -1.94
N LEU A 5 2.09 2.02 -1.88
CA LEU A 5 2.40 2.90 -2.99
C LEU A 5 3.52 2.31 -3.84
N ALA A 6 3.29 2.26 -5.14
CA ALA A 6 4.37 2.16 -6.11
C ALA A 6 5.05 3.53 -6.17
N THR A 7 6.25 3.63 -5.60
CA THR A 7 7.06 4.86 -5.62
C THR A 7 7.90 5.00 -6.90
N GLN A 8 7.78 4.04 -7.82
CA GLN A 8 8.52 3.99 -9.08
C GLN A 8 7.64 3.49 -10.22
N LEU A 9 7.97 3.98 -11.43
CA LEU A 9 7.64 3.34 -12.69
C LEU A 9 8.90 2.69 -13.23
N ASP A 10 8.75 1.46 -13.69
CA ASP A 10 9.70 0.85 -14.63
C ASP A 10 9.84 1.80 -15.85
N PRO A 11 11.03 2.08 -16.38
CA PRO A 11 11.17 2.82 -17.64
C PRO A 11 10.45 2.17 -18.84
N ASP A 12 10.09 0.88 -18.75
CA ASP A 12 9.20 0.18 -19.70
C ASP A 12 7.73 0.16 -19.23
N SER A 13 7.39 0.90 -18.17
CA SER A 13 6.05 0.93 -17.59
C SER A 13 5.09 1.73 -18.46
N ASP A 14 3.96 1.11 -18.78
CA ASP A 14 2.83 1.72 -19.44
C ASP A 14 1.84 2.36 -18.46
N VAL A 15 2.28 2.64 -17.23
CA VAL A 15 1.46 3.35 -16.24
C VAL A 15 1.24 4.80 -16.71
N PRO A 16 -0.02 5.26 -16.83
CA PRO A 16 -0.34 6.61 -17.28
C PRO A 16 0.12 7.71 -16.33
N ASP A 17 0.41 8.91 -16.85
CA ASP A 17 0.85 10.06 -16.03
C ASP A 17 -0.15 10.46 -14.93
N TYR A 18 -1.46 10.24 -15.13
CA TYR A 18 -2.47 10.55 -14.11
C TYR A 18 -2.27 9.72 -12.83
N CYS A 19 -1.73 8.50 -12.94
CA CYS A 19 -1.39 7.67 -11.79
C CYS A 19 -0.33 8.28 -10.89
N ILE A 20 0.68 8.89 -11.53
CA ILE A 20 1.76 9.58 -10.83
C ILE A 20 1.18 10.81 -10.13
N HIS A 21 0.25 11.51 -10.78
CA HIS A 21 -0.44 12.65 -10.21
C HIS A 21 -1.27 12.27 -8.97
N GLU A 22 -2.09 11.23 -9.04
CA GLU A 22 -2.92 10.77 -7.91
C GLU A 22 -2.07 10.28 -6.72
N SER A 23 -1.01 9.54 -7.01
CA SER A 23 -0.03 9.10 -6.00
C SER A 23 0.62 10.30 -5.31
N ARG A 24 0.97 11.34 -6.07
CA ARG A 24 1.53 12.57 -5.53
C ARG A 24 0.53 13.29 -4.62
N LEU A 25 -0.71 13.49 -5.06
CA LEU A 25 -1.74 14.16 -4.27
C LEU A 25 -1.97 13.47 -2.92
N HIS A 26 -1.94 12.13 -2.90
CA HIS A 26 -2.12 11.37 -1.68
C HIS A 26 -0.90 11.45 -0.75
N ILE A 27 0.32 11.42 -1.29
CA ILE A 27 1.53 11.67 -0.51
C ILE A 27 1.47 13.06 0.14
N GLU A 28 1.13 14.10 -0.61
CA GLU A 28 0.99 15.47 -0.09
C GLU A 28 -0.11 15.56 0.99
N ASN A 29 -1.24 14.87 0.82
CA ASN A 29 -2.28 14.79 1.85
C ASN A 29 -1.76 14.16 3.16
N ILE A 30 -0.95 13.09 3.07
CA ILE A 30 -0.36 12.45 4.24
C ILE A 30 0.66 13.38 4.91
N THR A 31 1.57 13.97 4.12
CA THR A 31 2.71 14.70 4.67
C THR A 31 2.37 16.11 5.14
N GLU A 32 1.41 16.78 4.50
CA GLU A 32 1.07 18.19 4.73
C GLU A 32 -0.26 18.39 5.46
N LYS A 33 -1.29 17.58 5.15
CA LYS A 33 -2.64 17.74 5.73
C LYS A 33 -2.85 16.94 7.02
N GLY A 34 -1.85 16.16 7.44
CA GLY A 34 -1.85 15.48 8.73
C GLY A 34 -2.75 14.25 8.81
N CYS A 35 -3.03 13.59 7.68
CA CYS A 35 -3.69 12.29 7.72
C CYS A 35 -2.81 11.28 8.48
N CYS A 36 -3.38 10.59 9.47
CA CYS A 36 -2.64 9.59 10.23
C CYS A 36 -2.28 8.39 9.33
N LEU A 37 -0.97 8.14 9.17
CA LEU A 37 -0.45 6.96 8.49
C LEU A 37 -0.40 5.79 9.46
N VAL A 38 -0.78 4.59 9.02
CA VAL A 38 -0.73 3.40 9.85
C VAL A 38 0.32 2.43 9.29
N ILE A 39 1.22 1.96 10.14
CA ILE A 39 2.30 1.02 9.79
C ILE A 39 2.41 -0.09 10.84
N ASP A 40 3.17 -1.14 10.57
CA ASP A 40 3.47 -2.16 11.55
C ASP A 40 4.53 -1.70 12.59
N ASP A 41 4.45 -2.26 13.79
CA ASP A 41 5.41 -2.02 14.86
C ASP A 41 6.79 -2.68 14.61
N ALA A 42 6.84 -3.70 13.76
CA ALA A 42 8.07 -4.38 13.36
C ALA A 42 8.88 -3.63 12.29
N GLY A 43 8.28 -2.64 11.60
CA GLY A 43 8.92 -1.80 10.59
C GLY A 43 8.98 -2.40 9.18
N GLU A 44 8.26 -3.48 8.89
CA GLU A 44 8.26 -4.16 7.60
C GLU A 44 7.66 -3.31 6.47
N ILE A 45 6.57 -2.60 6.74
CA ILE A 45 5.94 -1.66 5.82
C ILE A 45 6.88 -0.48 5.52
N PHE A 46 7.55 0.04 6.54
CA PHE A 46 8.51 1.12 6.34
C PHE A 46 9.71 0.64 5.51
N GLN A 47 10.20 -0.59 5.76
CA GLN A 47 11.26 -1.19 4.98
C GLN A 47 10.84 -1.44 3.51
N GLU A 48 9.59 -1.82 3.27
CA GLU A 48 9.01 -1.91 1.91
C GLU A 48 9.11 -0.55 1.19
N TYR A 49 8.76 0.54 1.86
CA TYR A 49 8.88 1.88 1.27
C TYR A 49 10.33 2.22 0.91
N ILE A 50 11.30 1.88 1.77
CA ILE A 50 12.73 2.09 1.49
C ILE A 50 13.19 1.24 0.30
N ASN A 51 12.77 -0.03 0.24
CA ASN A 51 13.15 -0.94 -0.84
C ASN A 51 12.62 -0.45 -2.19
N ASN A 52 11.37 0.01 -2.21
CA ASN A 52 10.74 0.59 -3.40
C ASN A 52 11.36 1.92 -3.84
N LEU A 53 12.20 2.56 -3.00
CA LEU A 53 13.04 3.70 -3.40
C LEU A 53 14.45 3.31 -3.89
N SER A 54 14.98 2.19 -3.42
CA SER A 54 16.40 1.83 -3.57
C SER A 54 16.74 1.16 -4.90
N LEU A 55 15.75 0.89 -5.76
CA LEU A 55 15.99 0.32 -7.08
C LEU A 55 16.54 1.39 -8.05
N PRO A 56 17.69 1.14 -8.71
CA PRO A 56 18.41 2.12 -9.51
C PRO A 56 17.86 2.18 -10.94
N SER A 57 16.83 2.99 -11.16
CA SER A 57 16.42 3.41 -12.50
C SER A 57 16.35 4.94 -12.58
N LYS A 58 16.74 5.48 -13.74
CA LYS A 58 16.92 6.92 -13.98
C LYS A 58 15.59 7.66 -13.82
N GLY A 59 15.38 8.27 -12.66
CA GLY A 59 14.22 9.11 -12.39
C GLY A 59 13.65 8.92 -10.99
N GLN A 60 14.49 9.02 -9.95
CA GLN A 60 14.00 9.04 -8.56
C GLN A 60 12.91 10.11 -8.42
N SER A 61 11.68 9.67 -8.17
CA SER A 61 10.60 10.59 -7.83
C SER A 61 10.96 11.29 -6.51
N ARG A 62 11.24 12.60 -6.57
CA ARG A 62 11.51 13.42 -5.37
C ARG A 62 10.42 13.25 -4.30
N PHE A 63 9.20 12.94 -4.71
CA PHE A 63 8.05 12.71 -3.85
C PHE A 63 8.15 11.40 -3.05
N GLY A 64 8.62 10.32 -3.69
CA GLY A 64 8.85 9.05 -2.98
C GLY A 64 9.91 9.21 -1.89
N TYR A 65 11.01 9.91 -2.18
CA TYR A 65 12.04 10.22 -1.19
C TYR A 65 11.50 11.10 -0.06
N ALA A 66 10.70 12.14 -0.39
CA ALA A 66 10.08 13.00 0.60
C ALA A 66 9.11 12.23 1.52
N PHE A 67 8.35 11.29 0.98
CA PHE A 67 7.46 10.42 1.75
C PHE A 67 8.24 9.55 2.73
N VAL A 68 9.23 8.79 2.26
CA VAL A 68 10.05 7.93 3.15
C VAL A 68 10.77 8.74 4.20
N LYS A 69 11.30 9.91 3.84
CA LYS A 69 11.88 10.84 4.82
C LYS A 69 10.84 11.29 5.86
N TRP A 70 9.63 11.65 5.43
CA TRP A 70 8.56 12.04 6.34
C TRP A 70 8.18 10.89 7.29
N VAL A 71 8.05 9.66 6.80
CA VAL A 71 7.76 8.49 7.65
C VAL A 71 8.90 8.26 8.63
N HIS A 72 10.15 8.31 8.17
CA HIS A 72 11.32 8.20 9.03
C HIS A 72 11.27 9.19 10.22
N ASP A 73 10.98 10.46 9.92
CA ASP A 73 11.01 11.55 10.90
C ASP A 73 9.80 11.54 11.85
N HIS A 74 8.67 10.92 11.45
CA HIS A 74 7.40 10.99 12.20
C HIS A 74 6.86 9.66 12.71
N GLN A 75 7.44 8.50 12.35
CA GLN A 75 6.94 7.17 12.75
C GLN A 75 6.79 6.98 14.27
N TRP A 76 7.50 7.77 15.08
CA TRP A 76 7.43 7.73 16.55
C TRP A 76 6.50 8.79 17.15
N ASN A 77 5.81 9.57 16.30
CA ASN A 77 4.84 10.57 16.73
C ASN A 77 3.41 10.01 16.56
N PRO A 78 2.72 9.63 17.66
CA PRO A 78 1.39 9.00 17.60
C PRO A 78 0.29 9.93 17.09
N SER A 79 0.53 11.25 16.98
CA SER A 79 -0.41 12.18 16.34
C SER A 79 -0.35 12.15 14.80
N LYS A 80 0.67 11.50 14.22
CA LYS A 80 0.93 11.46 12.78
C LYS A 80 1.02 10.05 12.23
N VAL A 81 1.57 9.13 13.01
CA VAL A 81 1.74 7.73 12.62
C VAL A 81 1.24 6.84 13.74
N ASP A 82 0.26 5.99 13.43
CA ASP A 82 -0.14 4.91 14.31
C ASP A 82 0.64 3.64 13.97
N ARG A 83 1.14 2.97 15.01
CA ARG A 83 1.94 1.76 14.88
C ARG A 83 1.16 0.60 15.45
N VAL A 84 0.80 -0.32 14.58
CA VAL A 84 -0.05 -1.46 14.92
C VAL A 84 0.81 -2.69 15.08
N GLN A 85 0.62 -3.39 16.20
CA GLN A 85 1.26 -4.67 16.41
C GLN A 85 0.59 -5.74 15.54
N VAL A 86 1.40 -6.44 14.76
CA VAL A 86 0.98 -7.62 13.99
C VAL A 86 1.92 -8.79 14.26
N THR A 87 1.37 -9.99 14.35
CA THR A 87 2.10 -11.19 14.75
C THR A 87 2.37 -12.08 13.54
N LYS A 88 3.65 -12.20 13.14
CA LYS A 88 4.04 -13.14 12.08
C LYS A 88 3.63 -14.59 12.40
N LYS A 89 3.13 -15.28 11.37
CA LYS A 89 2.76 -16.71 11.38
C LYS A 89 3.11 -17.33 10.03
N GLY A 90 4.27 -17.98 9.94
CA GLY A 90 4.76 -18.55 8.67
C GLY A 90 5.04 -17.45 7.65
N ASN A 91 4.38 -17.53 6.48
CA ASN A 91 4.44 -16.52 5.41
C ASN A 91 3.29 -15.48 5.50
N SER A 92 2.63 -15.38 6.65
CA SER A 92 1.48 -14.50 6.86
C SER A 92 1.47 -13.96 8.29
N TYR A 93 0.32 -13.46 8.76
CA TYR A 93 0.12 -12.83 10.06
C TYR A 93 -1.09 -13.45 10.74
N LYS A 94 -1.12 -13.47 12.08
CA LYS A 94 -2.29 -13.94 12.84
C LYS A 94 -3.52 -13.05 12.60
N GLU A 95 -3.28 -11.77 12.35
CA GLU A 95 -4.26 -10.72 12.13
C GLU A 95 -4.70 -10.64 10.66
N PHE A 96 -4.11 -11.44 9.76
CA PHE A 96 -4.61 -11.56 8.40
C PHE A 96 -6.01 -12.20 8.42
N PRO A 97 -7.01 -11.62 7.73
CA PRO A 97 -8.38 -12.09 7.77
C PRO A 97 -8.50 -13.52 7.23
N ASN A 98 -9.34 -14.32 7.88
CA ASN A 98 -9.65 -15.66 7.40
C ASN A 98 -10.77 -15.59 6.36
N HIS A 99 -10.41 -15.67 5.09
CA HIS A 99 -11.33 -15.65 3.96
C HIS A 99 -10.78 -16.52 2.83
N ASP A 100 -11.59 -17.41 2.26
CA ASP A 100 -11.13 -18.42 1.31
C ASP A 100 -10.52 -17.77 0.05
N GLU A 101 -11.13 -16.70 -0.45
CA GLU A 101 -10.64 -15.96 -1.61
C GLU A 101 -9.36 -15.14 -1.33
N LEU A 102 -9.01 -14.92 -0.05
CA LEU A 102 -7.76 -14.26 0.34
C LEU A 102 -6.63 -15.26 0.63
N SER A 103 -6.90 -16.57 0.55
CA SER A 103 -5.89 -17.61 0.80
C SER A 103 -4.72 -17.55 -0.19
N SER A 104 -5.00 -17.15 -1.44
CA SER A 104 -4.02 -16.96 -2.52
C SER A 104 -3.45 -15.54 -2.59
N PHE A 105 -3.76 -14.67 -1.62
CA PHE A 105 -3.24 -13.30 -1.58
C PHE A 105 -1.72 -13.30 -1.50
N ASP A 106 -1.09 -12.34 -2.19
CA ASP A 106 0.38 -12.26 -2.31
C ASP A 106 1.04 -12.20 -0.92
N PRO A 107 1.90 -13.17 -0.55
CA PRO A 107 2.55 -13.21 0.77
C PRO A 107 3.26 -11.92 1.15
N SER A 108 3.88 -11.20 0.21
CA SER A 108 4.60 -9.95 0.50
C SER A 108 3.65 -8.84 0.96
N ASP A 109 2.41 -8.86 0.48
CA ASP A 109 1.43 -7.79 0.69
C ASP A 109 0.50 -8.05 1.87
N ARG A 110 0.55 -9.27 2.45
CA ARG A 110 -0.25 -9.65 3.61
C ARG A 110 -0.02 -8.74 4.82
N LYS A 111 1.15 -8.08 4.90
CA LYS A 111 1.47 -7.11 5.96
C LYS A 111 0.51 -5.92 5.98
N PHE A 112 0.15 -5.40 4.81
CA PHE A 112 -0.76 -4.26 4.70
C PHE A 112 -2.18 -4.64 5.16
N ILE A 113 -2.65 -5.81 4.73
CA ILE A 113 -3.96 -6.34 5.12
C ILE A 113 -4.01 -6.63 6.62
N ALA A 114 -2.96 -7.24 7.17
CA ALA A 114 -2.87 -7.54 8.60
C ALA A 114 -2.91 -6.27 9.46
N VAL A 115 -2.16 -5.23 9.08
CA VAL A 115 -2.17 -3.93 9.78
C VAL A 115 -3.55 -3.27 9.68
N ALA A 116 -4.19 -3.30 8.51
CA ALA A 116 -5.53 -2.75 8.31
C ALA A 116 -6.55 -3.46 9.20
N ASN A 117 -6.50 -4.79 9.22
CA ASN A 117 -7.46 -5.62 9.94
C ASN A 117 -7.26 -5.57 11.47
N ALA A 118 -6.02 -5.39 11.92
CA ALA A 118 -5.69 -5.27 13.34
C ALA A 118 -6.03 -3.90 13.94
N HIS A 119 -6.06 -2.85 13.12
CA HIS A 119 -6.37 -1.50 13.58
C HIS A 119 -7.87 -1.36 13.89
N PRO A 120 -8.27 -0.79 15.06
CA PRO A 120 -9.68 -0.69 15.47
C PRO A 120 -10.59 0.03 14.46
N GLU A 121 -10.08 1.09 13.82
CA GLU A 121 -10.82 1.87 12.82
C GLU A 121 -10.79 1.26 11.40
N LYS A 122 -10.09 0.14 11.18
CA LYS A 122 -9.87 -0.50 9.87
C LYS A 122 -9.57 0.51 8.74
N PRO A 123 -8.43 1.24 8.84
CA PRO A 123 -8.13 2.34 7.96
C PRO A 123 -8.01 1.84 6.51
N PRO A 124 -8.43 2.64 5.53
CA PRO A 124 -8.35 2.21 4.15
C PRO A 124 -6.89 2.07 3.70
N ILE A 125 -6.67 1.16 2.75
CA ILE A 125 -5.38 0.93 2.11
C ILE A 125 -5.36 1.64 0.76
N LEU A 126 -4.41 2.54 0.55
CA LEU A 126 -4.15 3.10 -0.78
C LEU A 126 -3.34 2.10 -1.59
N GLN A 127 -3.82 1.74 -2.77
CA GLN A 127 -3.09 0.90 -3.73
C GLN A 127 -2.85 1.70 -5.02
N ALA A 128 -1.59 1.83 -5.42
CA ALA A 128 -1.19 2.65 -6.54
C ALA A 128 -1.34 1.93 -7.89
N THR A 129 -0.67 0.80 -8.11
CA THR A 129 -0.56 0.21 -9.47
C THR A 129 -0.67 -1.31 -9.54
N ASP A 130 -0.65 -2.04 -8.43
CA ASP A 130 -0.74 -3.50 -8.49
C ASP A 130 -2.16 -3.95 -8.87
N SER A 131 -2.31 -4.40 -10.12
CA SER A 131 -3.59 -4.86 -10.66
C SER A 131 -4.12 -6.14 -10.03
N LYS A 132 -3.28 -6.96 -9.37
CA LYS A 132 -3.75 -8.19 -8.70
C LYS A 132 -4.75 -7.89 -7.60
N TRP A 133 -4.58 -6.75 -6.91
CA TRP A 133 -5.45 -6.31 -5.82
C TRP A 133 -6.90 -6.09 -6.27
N TRP A 134 -7.13 -5.81 -7.56
CA TRP A 134 -8.48 -5.67 -8.11
C TRP A 134 -9.30 -6.95 -7.94
N GLY A 135 -8.69 -8.10 -8.20
CA GLY A 135 -9.35 -9.40 -8.06
C GLY A 135 -9.67 -9.81 -6.62
N TRP A 136 -9.06 -9.15 -5.64
CA TRP A 136 -9.31 -9.41 -4.22
C TRP A 136 -10.17 -8.31 -3.56
N ASN A 137 -10.59 -7.29 -4.31
CA ASN A 137 -11.28 -6.13 -3.75
C ASN A 137 -12.59 -6.52 -3.03
N ASP A 138 -13.38 -7.40 -3.62
CA ASP A 138 -14.66 -7.81 -3.05
C ASP A 138 -14.47 -8.63 -1.78
N ALA A 139 -13.56 -9.62 -1.81
CA ALA A 139 -13.17 -10.41 -0.64
C ALA A 139 -12.60 -9.54 0.51
N LEU A 140 -11.83 -8.50 0.19
CA LEU A 140 -11.33 -7.53 1.17
C LEU A 140 -12.47 -6.70 1.76
N ALA A 141 -13.42 -6.26 0.94
CA ALA A 141 -14.58 -5.50 1.41
C ALA A 141 -15.48 -6.34 2.34
N GLU A 142 -15.67 -7.64 2.06
CA GLU A 142 -16.45 -8.55 2.90
C GLU A 142 -15.87 -8.70 4.32
N VAL A 143 -14.55 -8.61 4.47
CA VAL A 143 -13.88 -8.63 5.77
C VAL A 143 -13.71 -7.22 6.38
N GLY A 144 -14.33 -6.21 5.78
CA GLY A 144 -14.35 -4.82 6.25
C GLY A 144 -13.05 -4.05 5.97
N ILE A 145 -12.26 -4.47 4.98
CA ILE A 145 -11.05 -3.79 4.54
C ILE A 145 -11.36 -3.02 3.27
N THR A 146 -11.19 -1.70 3.31
CA THR A 146 -11.40 -0.83 2.14
C THR A 146 -10.08 -0.60 1.42
N VAL A 147 -10.07 -0.82 0.10
CA VAL A 147 -8.95 -0.46 -0.77
C VAL A 147 -9.34 0.74 -1.63
N HIS A 148 -8.52 1.78 -1.59
CA HIS A 148 -8.61 2.93 -2.50
C HIS A 148 -7.56 2.78 -3.59
N PHE A 149 -8.02 2.43 -4.78
CA PHE A 149 -7.20 2.38 -5.98
C PHE A 149 -6.96 3.80 -6.50
N LEU A 150 -5.70 4.25 -6.46
CA LEU A 150 -5.30 5.57 -6.96
C LEU A 150 -5.37 5.64 -8.49
N CYS A 151 -5.17 4.49 -9.15
CA CYS A 151 -5.14 4.33 -10.58
C CYS A 151 -6.23 3.38 -11.08
N ARG A 152 -7.48 3.68 -10.75
CA ARG A 152 -8.57 2.71 -10.93
C ARG A 152 -8.65 2.19 -12.36
N GLU A 153 -8.67 3.08 -13.35
CA GLU A 153 -8.84 2.73 -14.75
C GLU A 153 -7.67 1.89 -15.27
N TYR A 154 -6.44 2.20 -14.87
CA TYR A 154 -5.25 1.44 -15.24
C TYR A 154 -5.23 0.06 -14.58
N ILE A 155 -5.53 -0.02 -13.27
CA ILE A 155 -5.55 -1.27 -12.51
C ILE A 155 -6.62 -2.20 -13.07
N GLU A 156 -7.83 -1.69 -13.34
CA GLU A 156 -8.93 -2.46 -13.91
C GLU A 156 -8.58 -3.01 -15.30
N ALA A 157 -8.05 -2.16 -16.19
CA ALA A 157 -7.63 -2.58 -17.53
C ALA A 157 -6.52 -3.65 -17.46
N LYS A 158 -5.50 -3.43 -16.64
CA LYS A 158 -4.40 -4.40 -16.44
C LYS A 158 -4.84 -5.71 -15.81
N TYR A 159 -5.85 -5.69 -14.97
CA TYR A 159 -6.41 -6.91 -14.41
C TYR A 159 -7.19 -7.69 -15.48
N ALA A 160 -8.03 -6.99 -16.26
CA ALA A 160 -8.79 -7.61 -17.35
C ALA A 160 -7.89 -8.28 -18.40
N GLU A 161 -6.77 -7.65 -18.78
CA GLU A 161 -5.77 -8.24 -19.68
C GLU A 161 -5.19 -9.57 -19.14
N LYS A 162 -4.96 -9.67 -17.84
CA LYS A 162 -4.38 -10.86 -17.19
C LYS A 162 -5.36 -12.02 -17.02
N ILE A 163 -6.65 -11.75 -16.91
CA ILE A 163 -7.70 -12.77 -16.73
C ILE A 163 -8.28 -13.21 -18.08
N GLY A 164 -8.27 -12.33 -19.08
CA GLY A 164 -8.81 -12.59 -20.42
C GLY A 164 -7.82 -13.20 -21.43
N GLY A 165 -6.54 -13.31 -21.08
CA GLY A 165 -5.48 -13.91 -21.91
C GLY A 165 -5.14 -15.33 -21.46
#